data_AF-A0A2H5Q4P5-F1
#
_entry.id   AF-A0A2H5Q4P5-F1
#
_cell.length_a   1.000
_cell.length_b   1.000
_cell.length_c   1.000
_cell.angle_alpha   90.00
_cell.angle_beta   90.00
_cell.angle_gamma   90.00
#
_symmetry.space_group_name_H-M   'P 1'
#
loop_
_entity.id
_entity.type
_entity.pdbx_description
1 polymer ?
#
loop_
_entity_poly.entity_id
_entity_poly.type
_entity_poly.pdbx_seq_one_letter_code
_entity_poly.pdbx_strand_id
1 'polypeptide(L)'
;MEGGASSDASAEIVFSGKAQPGVTATDVNIEEVRMVVDEDLEGFGFNVTSELINGKAAAIGFLLLLDFELLTGKGLLKGTGFLDFIYSVAGALNK
;
A
#
# COMPACT_ATOMS: atom_id res chain seq x y z
N MET A 1 -4.20 -40.98 9.08
CA MET A 1 -3.61 -39.65 9.33
C MET A 1 -3.21 -39.10 7.98
N GLU A 2 -4.08 -38.31 7.38
CA GLU A 2 -3.84 -37.67 6.09
C GLU A 2 -3.74 -36.18 6.37
N GLY A 3 -2.51 -35.65 6.28
CA GLY A 3 -2.21 -34.25 6.51
C GLY A 3 -2.60 -33.43 5.30
N GLY A 4 -3.80 -32.86 5.32
CA GLY A 4 -4.20 -31.83 4.37
C GLY A 4 -3.46 -30.53 4.68
N ALA A 5 -2.50 -30.18 3.83
CA ALA A 5 -1.90 -28.86 3.83
C ALA A 5 -2.97 -27.84 3.43
N SER A 6 -3.27 -26.89 4.32
CA SER A 6 -4.16 -25.75 4.04
C SER A 6 -3.48 -24.82 3.03
N SER A 7 -3.82 -24.98 1.75
CA SER A 7 -3.35 -24.19 0.62
C SER A 7 -4.06 -22.83 0.49
N ASP A 8 -4.43 -22.20 1.60
CA ASP A 8 -5.49 -21.18 1.65
C ASP A 8 -4.97 -19.73 1.72
N ALA A 9 -3.84 -19.44 1.06
CA ALA A 9 -3.23 -18.11 1.07
C ALA A 9 -2.58 -17.70 -0.26
N SER A 10 -3.07 -18.21 -1.38
CA SER A 10 -2.60 -17.82 -2.72
C SER A 10 -3.79 -17.44 -3.59
N ALA A 11 -3.93 -16.17 -3.93
CA ALA A 11 -4.93 -15.71 -4.89
C ALA A 11 -4.53 -16.16 -6.32
N GLU A 12 -5.36 -16.98 -6.96
CA GLU A 12 -5.18 -17.41 -8.35
C GLU A 12 -6.01 -16.49 -9.27
N ILE A 13 -5.34 -15.84 -10.23
CA ILE A 13 -6.02 -15.02 -11.24
C ILE A 13 -6.49 -15.95 -12.36
N VAL A 14 -7.75 -16.38 -12.30
CA VAL A 14 -8.37 -17.22 -13.34
C VAL A 14 -8.94 -16.32 -14.45
N PHE A 15 -8.22 -16.22 -15.58
CA PHE A 15 -8.71 -15.52 -16.78
C PHE A 15 -9.71 -16.41 -17.54
N SER A 16 -11.00 -16.04 -17.55
CA SER A 16 -12.03 -16.78 -18.32
C SER A 16 -12.23 -16.26 -19.76
N GLY A 17 -11.52 -15.19 -20.16
CA GLY A 17 -11.66 -14.53 -21.46
C GLY A 17 -10.38 -14.50 -22.30
N LYS A 18 -10.53 -14.32 -23.62
CA LYS A 18 -9.39 -14.13 -24.56
C LYS A 18 -8.60 -12.87 -24.15
N ALA A 19 -7.38 -13.04 -23.67
CA ALA A 19 -6.47 -11.96 -23.34
C ALA A 19 -5.95 -11.29 -24.63
N GLN A 20 -6.69 -10.29 -25.13
CA GLN A 20 -6.29 -9.48 -26.28
C GLN A 20 -5.59 -8.20 -25.77
N PRO A 21 -4.36 -7.89 -26.22
CA PRO A 21 -3.69 -6.65 -25.84
C PRO A 21 -4.54 -5.43 -26.21
N GLY A 22 -4.81 -4.54 -25.25
CA GLY A 22 -5.62 -3.34 -25.45
C GLY A 22 -7.10 -3.46 -25.08
N VAL A 23 -7.57 -4.63 -24.62
CA VAL A 23 -8.92 -4.80 -24.06
C VAL A 23 -8.77 -5.21 -22.59
N THR A 24 -9.07 -4.29 -21.67
CA THR A 24 -9.19 -4.62 -20.24
C THR A 24 -10.42 -5.50 -20.06
N ALA A 25 -10.25 -6.70 -19.49
CA ALA A 25 -11.36 -7.54 -19.08
C ALA A 25 -12.23 -6.75 -18.10
N THR A 26 -13.49 -6.51 -18.47
CA THR A 26 -14.46 -5.76 -17.65
C THR A 26 -14.94 -6.56 -16.44
N ASP A 27 -14.73 -7.88 -16.46
CA ASP A 27 -15.25 -8.80 -15.46
C ASP A 27 -14.11 -9.73 -15.00
N VAL A 28 -13.29 -9.20 -14.08
CA VAL A 28 -12.29 -9.99 -13.37
C VAL A 28 -12.96 -10.50 -12.11
N ASN A 29 -13.22 -11.80 -12.06
CA ASN A 29 -13.80 -12.45 -10.90
C ASN A 29 -12.71 -12.60 -9.83
N ILE A 30 -12.41 -11.50 -9.14
CA ILE A 30 -11.47 -11.47 -8.02
C ILE A 30 -12.26 -11.87 -6.78
N GLU A 31 -11.96 -13.02 -6.19
CA GLU A 31 -12.37 -13.27 -4.81
C GLU A 31 -11.60 -12.29 -3.93
N GLU A 32 -12.27 -11.20 -3.51
CA GLU A 32 -11.66 -10.19 -2.66
C GLU A 32 -11.18 -10.85 -1.38
N VAL A 33 -9.88 -10.70 -1.10
CA VAL A 33 -9.29 -11.14 0.16
C VAL A 33 -10.01 -10.38 1.27
N ARG A 34 -10.84 -11.08 2.03
CA ARG A 34 -11.50 -10.51 3.20
C ARG A 34 -10.46 -10.31 4.28
N MET A 35 -10.48 -9.11 4.88
CA MET A 35 -9.68 -8.82 6.06
C MET A 35 -10.11 -9.76 7.18
N VAL A 36 -9.24 -10.69 7.58
CA VAL A 36 -9.43 -11.50 8.79
C VAL A 36 -9.05 -10.62 9.97
N VAL A 37 -10.07 -10.01 10.58
CA VAL A 37 -9.90 -9.22 11.80
C VAL A 37 -10.14 -10.15 12.98
N ASP A 38 -9.09 -10.45 13.72
CA ASP A 38 -9.22 -11.10 15.02
C ASP A 38 -9.51 -10.00 16.06
N GLU A 39 -10.75 -9.91 16.51
CA GLU A 39 -11.21 -8.89 17.46
C GLU A 39 -10.63 -9.08 18.87
N ASP A 40 -10.12 -10.28 19.19
CA ASP A 40 -9.59 -10.63 20.51
C ASP A 40 -8.11 -10.23 20.67
N LEU A 41 -7.44 -9.86 19.58
CA LEU A 41 -6.04 -9.45 19.54
C LEU A 41 -5.92 -7.91 19.45
N GLU A 42 -5.90 -7.25 20.60
CA GLU A 42 -5.71 -5.79 20.73
C GLU A 42 -4.36 -5.25 20.19
N GLY A 43 -3.48 -6.12 19.66
CA GLY A 43 -2.07 -5.81 19.42
C GLY A 43 -1.66 -5.47 17.98
N PHE A 44 -2.38 -5.90 16.95
CA PHE A 44 -2.08 -5.55 15.56
C PHE A 44 -3.26 -5.97 14.67
N GLY A 45 -3.98 -4.98 14.14
CA GLY A 45 -5.20 -5.20 13.35
C GLY A 45 -5.94 -3.90 13.04
N PHE A 46 -6.80 -3.93 12.03
CA PHE A 46 -7.68 -2.82 11.66
C PHE A 46 -8.85 -2.75 12.65
N ASN A 47 -8.56 -2.28 13.87
CA ASN A 47 -9.58 -1.92 14.85
C ASN A 47 -10.06 -0.48 14.56
N VAL A 48 -11.32 -0.17 14.87
CA VAL A 48 -11.97 1.13 14.67
C VAL A 48 -11.10 2.29 15.17
N THR A 49 -10.44 2.14 16.32
CA THR A 49 -9.55 3.16 16.88
C THR A 49 -8.29 3.38 16.02
N SER A 50 -7.67 2.29 15.53
CA SER A 50 -6.47 2.33 14.70
C SER A 50 -6.78 2.93 13.32
N GLU A 51 -7.92 2.60 12.74
CA GLU A 51 -8.39 3.18 11.48
C GLU A 51 -8.62 4.69 11.60
N LEU A 52 -9.26 5.14 12.69
CA LEU A 52 -9.51 6.55 12.92
C LEU A 52 -8.19 7.34 13.10
N ILE A 53 -7.25 6.78 13.87
CA ILE A 53 -5.95 7.42 14.10
C ILE A 53 -5.14 7.47 12.80
N ASN A 54 -5.04 6.36 12.08
CA ASN A 54 -4.32 6.28 10.81
C ASN A 54 -4.93 7.18 9.74
N GLY A 55 -6.27 7.19 9.62
CA GLY A 55 -6.99 8.05 8.70
C GLY A 55 -6.78 9.53 9.00
N LYS A 56 -6.83 9.94 10.28
CA LYS A 56 -6.54 11.33 10.68
C LYS A 56 -5.08 11.70 10.42
N ALA A 57 -4.14 10.82 10.74
CA ALA A 57 -2.72 11.06 10.48
C ALA A 57 -2.45 11.20 8.98
N ALA A 58 -3.05 10.36 8.15
CA ALA A 58 -2.94 10.42 6.70
C ALA A 58 -3.55 11.73 6.15
N ALA A 59 -4.71 12.15 6.62
CA ALA A 59 -5.34 13.40 6.21
C ALA A 59 -4.47 14.61 6.55
N ILE A 60 -3.92 14.67 7.78
CA ILE A 60 -3.02 15.74 8.21
C ILE A 60 -1.74 15.73 7.37
N GLY A 61 -1.12 14.56 7.18
CA GLY A 61 0.10 14.43 6.39
C GLY A 61 -0.13 14.85 4.93
N PHE A 62 -1.26 14.47 4.35
CA PHE A 62 -1.62 14.84 2.98
C PHE A 62 -1.84 16.34 2.82
N LEU A 63 -2.58 16.98 3.72
CA LEU A 63 -2.78 18.43 3.69
C LEU A 63 -1.46 19.19 3.84
N LEU A 64 -0.58 18.73 4.73
CA LEU A 64 0.75 19.32 4.91
C LEU A 64 1.59 19.20 3.62
N LEU A 65 1.53 18.05 2.94
CA LEU A 65 2.21 17.86 1.65
C LEU A 65 1.69 18.85 0.60
N LEU A 66 0.37 19.01 0.49
CA LEU A 66 -0.24 19.94 -0.46
C LEU A 66 0.12 21.40 -0.14
N ASP A 67 -0.01 21.83 1.12
CA ASP A 67 0.31 23.18 1.55
C ASP A 67 1.80 23.49 1.31
N PHE A 68 2.68 22.54 1.63
CA PHE A 68 4.12 22.67 1.37
C PHE A 68 4.41 22.84 -0.12
N GLU A 69 3.80 22.01 -0.97
CA GLU A 69 4.00 22.07 -2.41
C GLU A 69 3.45 23.38 -2.99
N LEU A 70 2.27 23.82 -2.54
CA LEU A 70 1.65 25.06 -2.99
C LEU A 70 2.50 26.29 -2.63
N LEU A 71 3.08 26.34 -1.43
CA LEU A 71 3.89 27.46 -0.97
C LEU A 71 5.29 27.49 -1.58
N THR A 72 5.88 26.32 -1.85
CA THR A 72 7.30 26.22 -2.27
C THR A 72 7.48 25.91 -3.75
N GLY A 73 6.44 25.43 -4.44
CA GLY A 73 6.49 24.95 -5.82
C GLY A 73 7.34 23.68 -6.01
N LYS A 74 7.68 22.98 -4.93
CA LYS A 74 8.52 21.78 -4.94
C LYS A 74 7.87 20.72 -4.03
N GLY A 75 7.90 19.45 -4.46
CA GLY A 75 7.48 18.35 -3.59
C GLY A 75 8.36 18.23 -2.34
N LEU A 76 7.78 17.78 -1.22
CA LEU A 76 8.42 17.77 0.12
C LEU A 76 9.83 17.15 0.13
N LEU A 77 10.01 16.02 -0.55
CA LEU A 77 11.29 15.29 -0.54
C LEU A 77 12.42 16.08 -1.21
N LYS A 78 12.09 16.84 -2.25
CA LYS A 78 13.04 17.74 -2.93
C LYS A 78 13.20 19.05 -2.18
N GLY A 79 12.10 19.59 -1.66
CA GLY A 79 12.09 20.87 -0.94
C GLY A 79 12.86 20.83 0.39
N THR A 80 12.91 19.67 1.05
CA THR A 80 13.65 19.47 2.30
C THR A 80 15.11 19.03 2.09
N GLY A 81 15.53 18.76 0.85
CA GLY A 81 16.87 18.20 0.56
C GLY A 81 17.02 16.71 0.94
N PHE A 82 15.94 16.04 1.32
CA PHE A 82 15.96 14.61 1.67
C PHE A 82 16.39 13.73 0.49
N LEU A 83 15.98 14.08 -0.73
CA LEU A 83 16.46 13.37 -1.93
C LEU A 83 17.98 13.43 -2.08
N ASP A 84 18.58 14.59 -1.82
CA ASP A 84 20.03 14.78 -1.94
C ASP A 84 20.78 13.92 -0.90
N PHE A 85 20.21 13.82 0.31
CA PHE A 85 20.71 12.90 1.33
C PHE A 85 20.67 11.43 0.86
N ILE A 86 19.52 10.95 0.36
CA ILE A 86 19.38 9.57 -0.11
C ILE A 86 20.36 9.28 -1.26
N TYR A 87 20.50 10.19 -2.22
CA TYR A 87 21.45 10.03 -3.31
C TYR A 87 22.91 10.04 -2.84
N SER A 88 23.24 10.84 -1.83
CA SER A 88 24.59 10.85 -1.25
C SER A 88 24.94 9.52 -0.57
N VAL A 89 23.98 8.94 0.17
CA VAL A 89 24.15 7.65 0.85
C VAL A 89 24.22 6.51 -0.16
N ALA A 90 23.31 6.49 -1.13
CA ALA A 90 23.32 5.48 -2.20
C ALA A 90 24.61 5.52 -3.02
N GLY A 91 25.18 6.70 -3.28
CA GLY A 91 26.46 6.85 -3.94
C GLY A 91 27.64 6.33 -3.11
N ALA A 92 27.59 6.49 -1.79
CA ALA A 92 28.62 6.00 -0.87
C ALA A 92 28.63 4.46 -0.74
N LEU A 93 27.47 3.81 -0.86
CA LEU A 93 27.32 2.35 -0.75
C LEU A 93 27.63 1.59 -2.05
N ASN A 94 27.58 2.25 -3.21
CA ASN A 94 27.91 1.67 -4.51
C ASN A 94 29.40 1.79 -4.87
N LYS A 95 30.26 2.03 -3.87
CA LYS A 95 31.71 2.21 -4.01
C LYS A 95 32.44 1.17 -3.18
#